data_AF-A0A960SC94-F1
#
_entry.id   AF-A0A960SC94-F1
#
_cell.length_a   1.000
_cell.length_b   1.000
_cell.length_c   1.000
_cell.angle_alpha   90.00
_cell.angle_beta   90.00
_cell.angle_gamma   90.00
#
_symmetry.space_group_name_H-M   'P 1'
#
loop_
_entity.id
_entity.type
_entity.pdbx_description
1 polymer ?
#
loop_
_entity_poly.entity_id
_entity_poly.type
_entity_poly.pdbx_seq_one_letter_code
_entity_poly.pdbx_strand_id
1 'polypeptide(L)'
;MIAGKSREVGDCYIMPGTTRNVSPAHSREIPVCGIPVLAGCILIFLTACGGPRDQGVLFKEGHPLEYREDQFGNRIPDFSMAGYKNGSALPDVPVVATLNPDSNSKDDTTRIQAAIDQIA
;
A
#
# COMPACT_ATOMS: atom_id res chain seq x y z
N MET A 1 9.43 -19.88 25.68
CA MET A 1 9.27 -18.45 25.34
C MET A 1 9.48 -18.29 23.84
N ILE A 2 8.44 -17.92 23.09
CA ILE A 2 8.55 -17.67 21.64
C ILE A 2 8.23 -16.19 21.44
N ALA A 3 9.20 -15.47 20.88
CA ALA A 3 9.17 -14.02 20.72
C ALA A 3 8.04 -13.58 19.78
N GLY A 4 7.27 -12.58 20.22
CA GLY A 4 6.18 -11.98 19.46
C GLY A 4 6.71 -11.23 18.25
N LYS A 5 6.26 -11.63 17.06
CA LYS A 5 6.50 -10.91 15.81
C LYS A 5 5.52 -9.74 15.74
N SER A 6 6.00 -8.54 16.07
CA SER A 6 5.26 -7.29 15.85
C SER A 6 4.95 -7.17 14.36
N ARG A 7 3.67 -7.06 14.01
CA ARG A 7 3.23 -6.74 12.65
C ARG A 7 3.29 -5.22 12.54
N GLU A 8 4.16 -4.72 11.68
CA GLU A 8 4.20 -3.30 11.36
C GLU A 8 2.87 -2.93 10.70
N VAL A 9 2.10 -2.14 11.43
CA VAL A 9 0.87 -1.49 10.98
C VAL A 9 1.30 -0.44 9.97
N GLY A 10 0.70 -0.49 8.78
CA GLY A 10 1.02 0.39 7.66
C GLY A 10 0.95 1.86 8.05
N ASP A 11 2.09 2.52 7.94
CA ASP A 11 2.19 3.97 8.06
C ASP A 11 1.44 4.62 6.90
N CYS A 12 0.29 5.21 7.23
CA CYS A 12 -0.41 6.15 6.39
C CYS A 12 0.49 7.38 6.20
N TYR A 13 1.10 7.53 5.03
CA TYR A 13 1.95 8.69 4.76
C TYR A 13 1.11 9.94 4.49
N ILE A 14 0.83 10.70 5.54
CA ILE A 14 0.39 12.10 5.47
C ILE A 14 1.65 12.96 5.24
N MET A 15 1.66 13.77 4.19
CA MET A 15 2.70 14.78 3.94
C MET A 15 2.34 16.11 4.66
N PRO A 16 3.16 16.61 5.60
CA PRO A 16 3.10 18.02 5.95
C PRO A 16 4.30 18.77 5.35
N GLY A 17 3.97 19.85 4.65
CA GLY A 17 4.94 20.78 4.11
C GLY A 17 5.51 21.78 5.12
N THR A 18 6.45 22.55 4.57
CA THR A 18 6.62 24.00 4.80
C THR A 18 7.54 24.47 5.95
N THR A 19 8.80 24.67 5.55
CA THR A 19 9.66 25.86 5.78
C THR A 19 10.32 26.19 7.13
N ARG A 20 11.54 26.73 6.93
CA ARG A 20 12.28 27.76 7.67
C ARG A 20 13.17 27.31 8.84
N ASN A 21 14.47 27.43 8.61
CA ASN A 21 15.23 28.43 9.34
C ASN A 21 16.39 28.97 8.50
N VAL A 22 16.37 30.28 8.28
CA VAL A 22 17.45 31.08 7.71
C VAL A 22 18.12 31.73 8.91
N SER A 23 19.43 31.58 9.07
CA SER A 23 20.23 32.61 9.74
C SER A 23 21.67 32.60 9.22
N PRO A 24 22.27 33.79 9.13
CA PRO A 24 23.39 34.09 8.26
C PRO A 24 24.70 33.98 9.03
N ALA A 25 25.81 33.78 8.32
CA ALA A 25 27.03 34.55 8.53
C ALA A 25 28.16 33.90 7.75
N HIS A 26 28.67 34.65 6.79
CA HIS A 26 30.00 35.25 6.89
C HIS A 26 30.64 35.23 5.50
N SER A 27 30.50 36.38 4.87
CA SER A 27 31.23 36.84 3.71
C SER A 27 32.68 36.36 3.71
N ARG A 28 33.02 35.49 2.78
CA ARG A 28 34.39 35.35 2.29
C ARG A 28 34.34 35.42 0.77
N GLU A 29 34.70 36.59 0.28
CA GLU A 29 35.13 36.85 -1.09
C GLU A 29 36.06 35.71 -1.55
N ILE A 30 35.72 35.01 -2.63
CA ILE A 30 36.65 34.10 -3.32
C ILE A 30 36.72 34.56 -4.78
N PRO A 31 37.93 34.91 -5.27
CA PRO A 31 38.13 35.55 -6.56
C PRO A 31 37.83 34.59 -7.72
N VAL A 32 37.26 35.18 -8.76
CA VAL A 32 36.87 34.56 -10.02
C VAL A 32 38.12 34.05 -10.76
N CYS A 33 38.38 32.74 -10.72
CA CYS A 33 39.19 32.06 -11.73
C CYS A 33 38.87 30.56 -11.70
N GLY A 34 38.06 30.09 -12.65
CA GLY A 34 37.74 28.66 -12.80
C GLY A 34 36.29 28.40 -13.19
N ILE A 35 35.90 28.84 -14.38
CA ILE A 35 34.53 28.72 -14.88
C ILE A 35 34.06 27.29 -15.30
N PRO A 36 34.82 26.16 -15.31
CA PRO A 36 34.24 24.92 -15.83
C PRO A 36 33.53 24.04 -14.80
N VAL A 37 33.32 24.48 -13.54
CA VAL A 37 32.59 23.65 -12.54
C VAL A 37 31.10 23.99 -12.46
N LEU A 38 30.72 25.25 -12.72
CA LEU A 38 29.32 25.70 -12.68
C LEU A 38 28.47 25.18 -13.84
N ALA A 39 29.06 24.97 -15.03
CA ALA A 39 28.36 24.41 -16.18
C ALA A 39 28.05 22.92 -16.01
N GLY A 40 28.95 22.15 -15.38
CA GLY A 40 28.74 20.73 -15.09
C GLY A 40 27.66 20.50 -14.03
N CYS A 41 27.67 21.30 -12.96
CA CYS A 41 26.64 21.22 -11.92
C CYS A 41 25.24 21.61 -12.44
N ILE A 42 25.13 22.61 -13.32
CA ILE A 42 23.85 23.00 -13.95
C ILE A 42 23.29 21.88 -14.85
N LEU A 43 24.15 21.11 -15.52
CA LEU A 43 23.76 19.97 -16.36
C LEU A 43 23.25 18.75 -15.56
N ILE A 44 23.68 18.60 -14.30
CA ILE A 44 23.28 17.48 -13.42
C ILE A 44 21.92 17.74 -12.76
N PHE A 45 21.54 19.00 -12.52
CA PHE A 45 20.26 19.34 -11.89
C PHE A 45 19.06 19.39 -12.87
N LEU A 46 19.28 19.55 -14.18
CA LEU A 46 18.19 19.62 -15.17
C LEU A 46 17.62 18.24 -15.58
N THR A 47 18.31 17.14 -15.30
CA THR A 47 17.97 15.81 -15.85
C THR A 47 17.06 14.96 -14.98
N ALA A 48 16.59 15.45 -13.83
CA ALA A 48 15.58 14.75 -13.03
C ALA A 48 14.15 15.21 -13.40
N CYS A 49 13.77 15.12 -14.68
CA CYS A 49 12.36 15.19 -15.07
C CYS A 49 11.78 13.77 -15.01
N GLY A 50 10.68 13.61 -14.27
CA GLY A 50 10.19 12.32 -13.76
C GLY A 50 10.18 11.19 -14.79
N GLY A 51 10.78 10.07 -14.39
CA GLY A 51 10.66 8.82 -15.13
C GLY A 51 9.21 8.36 -15.25
N PRO A 52 8.88 7.50 -16.23
CA PRO A 52 7.54 6.98 -16.41
C PRO A 52 7.05 6.33 -15.12
N ARG A 53 6.02 6.91 -14.52
CA ARG A 53 5.25 6.25 -13.47
C ARG A 53 4.40 5.20 -14.18
N ASP A 54 4.80 3.95 -14.07
CA ASP A 54 4.02 2.83 -14.57
C ASP A 54 2.73 2.73 -13.73
N GLN A 55 1.65 3.29 -14.26
CA GLN A 55 0.36 3.25 -13.60
C GLN A 55 -0.19 1.84 -13.78
N GLY A 56 -0.13 1.03 -12.72
CA GLY A 56 -0.70 -0.33 -12.69
C GLY A 56 -2.22 -0.38 -12.85
N VAL A 57 -2.89 0.77 -13.02
CA VAL A 57 -4.32 0.88 -13.36
C VAL A 57 -4.49 1.91 -14.47
N LEU A 58 -5.18 1.53 -15.54
CA LEU A 58 -5.65 2.44 -16.57
C LEU A 58 -7.15 2.64 -16.46
N PHE A 59 -7.53 3.92 -16.44
CA PHE A 59 -8.92 4.35 -16.51
C PHE A 59 -9.17 5.01 -17.86
N LYS A 60 -10.19 4.54 -18.57
CA LYS A 60 -10.68 5.16 -19.80
C LYS A 60 -12.20 5.31 -19.68
N GLU A 61 -12.70 6.50 -19.97
CA GLU A 61 -14.13 6.79 -19.89
C GLU A 61 -14.93 5.79 -20.74
N GLY A 62 -15.97 5.19 -20.16
CA GLY A 62 -16.79 4.17 -20.81
C GLY A 62 -16.18 2.77 -20.91
N HIS A 63 -15.00 2.53 -20.30
CA HIS A 63 -14.36 1.22 -20.25
C HIS A 63 -14.15 0.74 -18.80
N PRO A 64 -14.12 -0.59 -18.56
CA PRO A 64 -13.70 -1.15 -17.28
C PRO A 64 -12.27 -0.73 -16.92
N LEU A 65 -11.93 -0.77 -15.62
CA LEU A 65 -10.56 -0.58 -15.15
C LEU A 65 -9.66 -1.69 -15.71
N GLU A 66 -8.55 -1.30 -16.34
CA GLU A 66 -7.53 -2.23 -16.81
C GLU A 66 -6.36 -2.22 -15.82
N TYR A 67 -6.03 -3.39 -15.26
CA TYR A 67 -4.94 -3.52 -14.28
C TYR A 67 -3.72 -4.18 -14.95
N ARG A 68 -2.61 -3.44 -15.01
CA ARG A 68 -1.35 -3.87 -15.62
C ARG A 68 -0.39 -4.41 -14.58
N GLU A 69 0.44 -5.34 -15.02
CA GLU A 69 1.60 -5.79 -14.26
C GLU A 69 2.72 -4.77 -14.38
N ASP A 70 3.44 -4.52 -13.28
CA ASP A 70 4.66 -3.72 -13.30
C ASP A 70 5.83 -4.52 -13.93
N GLN A 71 6.99 -3.87 -14.04
CA GLN A 71 8.21 -4.49 -14.57
C GLN A 71 8.69 -5.74 -13.80
N PHE A 72 8.16 -5.99 -12.60
CA PHE A 72 8.46 -7.15 -11.76
C PHE A 72 7.35 -8.21 -11.79
N GLY A 73 6.29 -8.01 -12.58
CA GLY A 73 5.13 -8.90 -12.64
C GLY A 73 4.13 -8.69 -11.48
N ASN A 74 4.27 -7.63 -10.69
CA ASN A 74 3.29 -7.34 -9.64
C ASN A 74 2.06 -6.71 -10.25
N ARG A 75 0.88 -7.21 -9.88
CA ARG A 75 -0.42 -6.67 -10.31
C ARG A 75 -1.24 -6.21 -9.13
N ILE A 76 -1.90 -5.06 -9.26
CA ILE A 76 -2.88 -4.61 -8.26
C ILE A 76 -4.07 -5.60 -8.28
N PRO A 77 -4.45 -6.20 -7.13
CA PRO A 77 -5.62 -7.06 -7.06
C PRO A 77 -6.90 -6.30 -7.39
N ASP A 78 -7.75 -6.90 -8.22
CA ASP A 78 -9.07 -6.37 -8.54
C ASP A 78 -10.12 -6.95 -7.57
N PHE A 79 -10.88 -6.06 -6.93
CA PHE A 79 -11.95 -6.41 -5.99
C PHE A 79 -13.33 -5.96 -6.48
N SER A 80 -13.45 -5.57 -7.74
CA SER A 80 -14.72 -5.10 -8.34
C SER A 80 -15.83 -6.16 -8.28
N MET A 81 -15.47 -7.44 -8.22
CA MET A 81 -16.39 -8.58 -8.12
C MET A 81 -16.39 -9.24 -6.73
N ALA A 82 -15.80 -8.61 -5.71
CA ALA A 82 -15.81 -9.15 -4.37
C ALA A 82 -17.24 -9.21 -3.79
N GLY A 83 -17.53 -10.28 -3.04
CA GLY A 83 -18.82 -10.48 -2.38
C GLY A 83 -19.60 -11.69 -2.91
N TYR A 84 -20.75 -11.97 -2.31
CA TYR A 84 -21.59 -13.10 -2.69
C TYR A 84 -22.10 -12.93 -4.12
N LYS A 85 -21.72 -13.84 -5.01
CA LYS A 85 -22.10 -13.81 -6.44
C LYS A 85 -21.92 -12.40 -7.05
N ASN A 86 -20.72 -11.82 -6.90
CA ASN A 86 -20.36 -10.51 -7.45
C ASN A 86 -21.21 -9.34 -6.91
N GLY A 87 -21.50 -9.36 -5.61
CA GLY A 87 -22.31 -8.32 -4.94
C GLY A 87 -23.82 -8.50 -5.11
N SER A 88 -24.28 -9.70 -5.43
CA SER A 88 -25.71 -10.03 -5.41
C SER A 88 -26.26 -9.98 -3.98
N ALA A 89 -27.58 -9.82 -3.86
CA ALA A 89 -28.26 -9.93 -2.57
C ALA A 89 -27.93 -11.27 -1.88
N LEU A 90 -27.65 -11.20 -0.58
CA LEU A 90 -27.47 -12.39 0.23
C LEU A 90 -28.81 -13.14 0.32
N PRO A 91 -28.81 -14.47 0.13
CA PRO A 91 -30.00 -15.26 0.38
C PRO A 91 -30.33 -15.23 1.88
N ASP A 92 -31.62 -15.21 2.20
CA ASP A 92 -32.06 -15.44 3.56
C ASP A 92 -32.01 -16.95 3.83
N VAL A 93 -31.13 -17.35 4.75
CA VAL A 93 -30.92 -18.76 5.14
C VAL A 93 -31.01 -18.87 6.66
N PRO A 94 -31.73 -19.88 7.18
CA PRO A 94 -31.85 -20.04 8.62
C PRO A 94 -30.50 -20.43 9.23
N VAL A 95 -30.26 -19.94 10.45
CA VAL A 95 -29.11 -20.39 11.25
C VAL A 95 -29.34 -21.84 11.67
N VAL A 96 -28.36 -22.69 11.37
CA VAL A 96 -28.41 -24.14 11.65
C VAL A 96 -27.77 -24.51 12.99
N ALA A 97 -26.77 -23.76 13.43
CA ALA A 97 -26.10 -23.93 14.72
C ALA A 97 -25.49 -22.60 15.18
N THR A 98 -25.50 -22.36 16.49
CA THR A 98 -24.82 -21.22 17.12
C THR A 98 -23.81 -21.76 18.13
N LEU A 99 -22.55 -21.39 17.97
CA LEU A 99 -21.47 -21.76 18.89
C LEU A 99 -21.05 -20.54 19.69
N ASN A 100 -20.78 -20.74 20.98
CA ASN A 100 -20.14 -19.74 21.81
C ASN A 100 -18.65 -20.06 21.97
N PRO A 101 -17.79 -19.05 22.24
CA PRO A 101 -16.40 -19.30 22.60
C PRO A 101 -16.33 -20.20 23.83
N ASP A 102 -15.40 -21.17 23.81
CA ASP A 102 -15.13 -21.97 25.01
C ASP A 102 -14.08 -21.23 25.85
N SER A 103 -14.48 -20.82 27.05
CA SER A 103 -13.61 -20.10 27.99
C SER A 103 -12.38 -20.90 28.41
N ASN A 104 -12.39 -22.23 28.22
CA ASN A 104 -11.30 -23.13 28.60
C ASN A 104 -10.38 -23.48 27.43
N SER A 105 -10.70 -23.00 26.23
CA SER A 105 -9.97 -23.32 25.02
C SER A 105 -9.26 -22.09 24.47
N LYS A 106 -8.05 -22.30 23.95
CA LYS A 106 -7.31 -21.29 23.18
C LYS A 106 -7.49 -21.47 21.67
N ASP A 107 -7.88 -22.66 21.24
CA ASP A 107 -8.03 -23.04 19.83
C ASP A 107 -9.28 -23.90 19.66
N ASP A 108 -10.26 -23.34 18.98
CA ASP A 108 -11.56 -23.94 18.78
C ASP A 108 -11.68 -24.69 17.44
N THR A 109 -10.58 -24.84 16.69
CA THR A 109 -10.55 -25.46 15.35
C THR A 109 -11.28 -26.81 15.35
N THR A 110 -10.95 -27.72 16.27
CA THR A 110 -11.60 -29.04 16.36
C THR A 110 -13.08 -28.95 16.71
N ARG A 111 -13.47 -28.02 17.60
CA ARG A 111 -14.88 -27.84 18.00
C ARG A 111 -15.73 -27.30 16.84
N ILE A 112 -15.19 -26.32 16.11
CA ILE A 112 -15.85 -25.74 14.93
C ILE A 112 -15.98 -26.80 13.84
N GLN A 113 -14.93 -27.58 13.57
CA GLN A 113 -14.98 -28.64 12.58
C GLN A 113 -16.03 -29.70 12.93
N ALA A 114 -16.09 -30.14 14.19
CA ALA A 114 -17.11 -31.10 14.63
C ALA A 114 -18.54 -30.58 14.44
N ALA A 115 -18.79 -29.29 14.64
CA ALA A 115 -20.10 -28.69 14.41
C ALA A 115 -20.45 -28.63 12.91
N ILE A 116 -19.47 -28.38 12.04
CA ILE A 116 -19.65 -28.44 10.59
C ILE A 116 -19.97 -29.88 10.17
N ASP A 117 -19.21 -30.86 10.67
CA ASP A 117 -19.38 -32.28 10.34
C ASP A 117 -20.74 -32.85 10.77
N GLN A 118 -21.40 -32.25 11.77
CA GLN A 118 -22.76 -32.62 12.18
C GLN A 118 -23.86 -32.14 11.22
N ILE A 119 -23.56 -31.18 10.34
CA ILE A 119 -24.53 -30.52 9.45
C ILE A 119 -24.29 -30.91 7.98
N ALA A 120 -23.07 -31.37 7.65
CA ALA A 120 -22.68 -31.84 6.32
C ALA A 120 -23.46 -33.10 5.88
#